data_AF-A0A4Y8IA70-F1
#
_entry.id   AF-A0A4Y8IA70-F1
#
_cell.length_a   1.000
_cell.length_b   1.000
_cell.length_c   1.000
_cell.angle_alpha   90.00
_cell.angle_beta   90.00
_cell.angle_gamma   90.00
#
_symmetry.space_group_name_H-M   'P 1'
#
loop_
_entity.id
_entity.type
_entity.pdbx_description
1 polymer ?
#
loop_
_entity_poly.entity_id
_entity_poly.type
_entity_poly.pdbx_seq_one_letter_code
_entity_poly.pdbx_strand_id
1 'polypeptide(L)'
;MDKKYLSTGDIAGYCEVNVTTVKRWIREGHLKGFQTPMGHFKIIRSDFISFLKENHMPIDDSILGTEELKVLIIDDDPGMVKTIVLTLESLDHNLKIDTATDGYEGLMKIGNAVPNLLIIDLNMPKIDGYEVIKRVKNTEEYKSSEIMVVSSTLDDDAEKRLIDLGVSKYLKKPFKLSELKEEVTVLLGLNGN
;
A
#
# COMPACT_ATOMS: atom_id res chain seq x y z
N MET A 1 -10.67 0.11 -10.57
CA MET A 1 -11.63 0.60 -9.55
C MET A 1 -11.90 -0.55 -8.60
N ASP A 2 -11.24 -0.55 -7.44
CA ASP A 2 -11.23 -1.70 -6.56
C ASP A 2 -12.50 -1.72 -5.70
N LYS A 3 -13.38 -2.71 -5.92
CA LYS A 3 -14.70 -2.76 -5.28
C LYS A 3 -14.61 -3.52 -3.98
N LYS A 4 -14.79 -2.82 -2.85
CA LYS A 4 -14.97 -3.43 -1.51
C LYS A 4 -16.07 -4.51 -1.47
N TYR A 5 -17.11 -4.35 -2.29
CA TYR A 5 -18.24 -5.27 -2.36
C TYR A 5 -18.41 -5.85 -3.77
N LEU A 6 -18.57 -7.17 -3.82
CA LEU A 6 -18.90 -7.94 -5.01
C LEU A 6 -20.40 -8.20 -5.07
N SER A 7 -20.95 -8.18 -6.27
CA SER A 7 -22.30 -8.67 -6.56
C SER A 7 -22.28 -10.17 -6.83
N THR A 8 -23.46 -10.80 -6.82
CA THR A 8 -23.61 -12.19 -7.26
C THR A 8 -23.22 -12.40 -8.72
N GLY A 9 -23.28 -11.35 -9.55
CA GLY A 9 -22.82 -11.39 -10.95
C GLY A 9 -21.31 -11.43 -11.06
N ASP A 10 -20.61 -10.59 -10.27
CA ASP A 10 -19.15 -10.57 -10.23
C ASP A 10 -18.60 -11.95 -9.80
N ILE A 11 -19.17 -12.53 -8.74
CA ILE A 11 -18.78 -13.87 -8.24
C ILE A 11 -19.12 -14.98 -9.23
N ALA A 12 -20.30 -14.92 -9.86
CA ALA A 12 -20.71 -15.90 -10.85
C ALA A 12 -19.77 -15.91 -12.06
N GLY A 13 -19.36 -14.73 -12.53
CA GLY A 13 -18.38 -14.57 -13.58
C GLY A 13 -17.02 -15.15 -13.19
N TYR A 14 -16.52 -14.82 -11.99
CA TYR A 14 -15.24 -15.30 -11.50
C TYR A 14 -15.19 -16.84 -11.36
N CYS A 15 -16.20 -17.45 -10.74
CA CYS A 15 -16.24 -18.89 -10.52
C CYS A 15 -16.71 -19.69 -11.75
N GLU A 16 -17.04 -19.03 -12.86
CA GLU A 16 -17.67 -19.64 -14.05
C GLU A 16 -18.96 -20.45 -13.73
N VAL A 17 -19.78 -19.94 -12.81
CA VAL A 17 -21.04 -20.57 -12.41
C VAL A 17 -22.26 -19.69 -12.69
N ASN A 18 -23.46 -20.26 -12.62
CA ASN A 18 -24.69 -19.49 -12.69
C ASN A 18 -24.87 -18.61 -11.44
N VAL A 19 -25.39 -17.39 -11.61
CA VAL A 19 -25.77 -16.48 -10.51
C VAL A 19 -26.69 -17.15 -9.46
N THR A 20 -27.53 -18.08 -9.89
CA THR A 20 -28.42 -18.86 -9.02
C THR A 20 -27.65 -19.77 -8.07
N THR A 21 -26.52 -20.33 -8.51
CA THR A 21 -25.60 -21.12 -7.68
C THR A 21 -25.01 -20.25 -6.58
N VAL A 22 -24.57 -19.03 -6.91
CA VAL A 22 -24.03 -18.08 -5.92
C VAL A 22 -25.09 -17.69 -4.90
N LYS A 23 -26.32 -17.40 -5.34
CA LYS A 23 -27.45 -17.12 -4.44
C LYS A 23 -27.75 -18.30 -3.52
N ARG A 24 -27.58 -19.54 -3.99
CA ARG A 24 -27.76 -20.75 -3.18
C ARG A 24 -26.68 -20.82 -2.10
N TRP A 25 -25.40 -20.63 -2.44
CA TRP A 25 -24.30 -20.59 -1.45
C TRP A 25 -24.56 -19.58 -0.33
N ILE A 26 -25.12 -18.41 -0.65
CA ILE A 26 -25.45 -17.40 0.35
C ILE A 26 -26.61 -17.85 1.25
N ARG A 27 -27.70 -18.38 0.67
CA ARG A 27 -28.87 -18.83 1.44
C ARG A 27 -28.59 -20.03 2.34
N GLU A 28 -27.71 -20.92 1.89
CA GLU A 28 -27.27 -22.09 2.66
C GLU A 28 -26.19 -21.74 3.69
N GLY A 29 -25.71 -20.49 3.71
CA GLY A 29 -24.71 -20.01 4.68
C GLY A 29 -23.27 -20.38 4.34
N HIS A 30 -23.02 -21.03 3.19
CA HIS A 30 -21.67 -21.34 2.71
C HIS A 30 -20.89 -20.08 2.35
N LEU A 31 -21.54 -19.06 1.78
CA LEU A 31 -20.94 -17.79 1.43
C LEU A 31 -21.58 -16.65 2.24
N LYS A 32 -20.78 -15.95 3.04
CA LYS A 32 -21.27 -14.78 3.79
C LYS A 32 -21.66 -13.67 2.82
N GLY A 33 -22.88 -13.15 2.97
CA GLY A 33 -23.38 -12.03 2.19
C GLY A 33 -24.61 -11.43 2.84
N PHE A 34 -24.89 -10.16 2.54
CA PHE A 34 -26.09 -9.47 3.02
C PHE A 34 -26.93 -8.99 1.84
N GLN A 35 -28.23 -8.83 2.10
CA GLN A 35 -29.16 -8.31 1.12
C GLN A 35 -29.39 -6.81 1.36
N THR A 36 -29.29 -6.02 0.29
CA THR A 36 -29.66 -4.61 0.30
C THR A 36 -31.19 -4.45 0.33
N PRO A 37 -31.74 -3.29 0.73
CA PRO A 37 -33.19 -3.05 0.73
C PRO A 37 -33.87 -3.31 -0.62
N MET A 38 -33.16 -3.13 -1.73
CA MET A 38 -33.66 -3.44 -3.09
C MET A 38 -33.57 -4.93 -3.48
N GLY A 39 -33.17 -5.79 -2.55
CA GLY A 39 -33.15 -7.24 -2.76
C GLY A 39 -31.87 -7.79 -3.42
N HIS A 40 -30.89 -6.95 -3.76
CA HIS A 40 -29.61 -7.40 -4.30
C HIS A 40 -28.67 -7.87 -3.19
N PHE A 41 -27.96 -8.96 -3.43
CA PHE A 41 -26.90 -9.45 -2.53
C PHE A 41 -25.59 -8.69 -2.74
N LYS A 42 -24.91 -8.41 -1.63
CA LYS A 42 -23.56 -7.86 -1.57
C LYS A 42 -22.69 -8.76 -0.70
N ILE A 43 -21.49 -9.02 -1.19
CA ILE A 43 -20.50 -9.90 -0.58
C ILE A 43 -19.24 -9.06 -0.38
N ILE A 44 -18.66 -9.08 0.82
CA ILE A 44 -17.37 -8.42 1.06
C ILE A 44 -16.30 -9.24 0.33
N ARG A 45 -15.39 -8.58 -0.40
CA ARG A 45 -14.34 -9.30 -1.15
C ARG A 45 -13.55 -10.26 -0.25
N SER A 46 -13.17 -9.85 0.95
CA SER A 46 -12.43 -10.69 1.91
C SER A 46 -13.20 -11.96 2.30
N ASP A 47 -14.52 -11.86 2.51
CA ASP A 47 -15.37 -13.03 2.80
C ASP A 47 -15.43 -13.99 1.61
N PHE A 48 -15.43 -13.46 0.39
CA PHE A 48 -15.38 -14.28 -0.82
C PHE A 48 -14.03 -14.97 -0.98
N ILE A 49 -12.92 -14.27 -0.72
CA ILE A 49 -11.58 -14.87 -0.71
C ILE A 49 -11.49 -16.00 0.33
N SER A 50 -12.02 -15.80 1.55
CA SER A 50 -12.10 -16.85 2.57
C SER A 50 -12.89 -18.06 2.08
N PHE A 51 -14.05 -17.84 1.45
CA PHE A 51 -14.85 -18.90 0.84
C PHE A 51 -14.07 -19.69 -0.23
N LEU A 52 -13.34 -19.01 -1.12
CA LEU A 52 -12.51 -19.68 -2.14
C LEU A 52 -11.43 -20.55 -1.49
N LYS A 53 -10.74 -20.04 -0.46
CA LYS A 53 -9.72 -20.79 0.30
C LYS A 53 -10.30 -22.03 0.98
N GLU A 54 -11.41 -21.87 1.70
CA GLU A 54 -12.07 -22.96 2.43
C GLU A 54 -12.55 -24.08 1.48
N ASN A 55 -12.94 -23.71 0.26
CA ASN A 55 -13.43 -24.66 -0.75
C ASN A 55 -12.34 -25.10 -1.74
N HIS A 56 -11.07 -24.77 -1.50
CA HIS A 56 -9.94 -25.11 -2.37
C HIS A 56 -10.14 -24.68 -3.84
N MET A 57 -10.79 -23.53 -4.04
CA MET A 57 -11.03 -22.95 -5.35
C MET A 57 -9.82 -22.10 -5.78
N PRO A 58 -9.54 -21.98 -7.10
CA PRO A 58 -8.43 -21.16 -7.59
C PRO A 58 -8.64 -19.68 -7.28
N ILE A 59 -7.55 -19.03 -6.89
CA ILE A 59 -7.49 -17.61 -6.54
C ILE A 59 -6.46 -16.97 -7.47
N ASP A 60 -6.90 -16.01 -8.29
CA ASP A 60 -6.02 -15.23 -9.17
C ASP A 60 -6.01 -13.74 -8.80
N ASP A 61 -5.11 -13.00 -9.43
CA ASP A 61 -4.87 -11.57 -9.15
C ASP A 61 -6.11 -10.70 -9.38
N SER A 62 -7.07 -11.14 -10.20
CA SER A 62 -8.29 -10.39 -10.48
C SER A 62 -9.23 -10.30 -9.27
N ILE A 63 -9.23 -11.32 -8.41
CA ILE A 63 -10.06 -11.36 -7.20
C ILE A 63 -9.31 -10.99 -5.95
N LEU A 64 -8.02 -11.30 -5.90
CA LEU A 64 -7.15 -10.89 -4.80
C LEU A 64 -7.18 -9.38 -4.65
N GLY A 65 -7.32 -8.65 -5.78
CA GLY A 65 -7.38 -7.20 -5.80
C GLY A 65 -6.25 -6.69 -4.94
N THR A 66 -5.03 -6.75 -5.47
CA THR A 66 -3.87 -6.17 -4.81
C THR A 66 -4.29 -4.78 -4.36
N GLU A 67 -4.50 -4.62 -3.04
CA GLU A 67 -4.92 -3.33 -2.49
C GLU A 67 -3.96 -2.32 -3.09
N GLU A 68 -4.48 -1.29 -3.77
CA GLU A 68 -3.61 -0.32 -4.43
C GLU A 68 -2.74 0.32 -3.33
N LEU A 69 -1.48 -0.11 -3.26
CA LEU A 69 -0.56 0.32 -2.21
C LEU A 69 -0.01 1.66 -2.61
N LYS A 70 -0.27 2.66 -1.76
CA LYS A 70 0.14 4.02 -2.01
C LYS A 70 1.54 4.24 -1.48
N VAL A 71 2.44 4.66 -2.36
CA VAL A 71 3.79 5.07 -2.01
C VAL A 71 3.91 6.56 -2.28
N LEU A 72 4.33 7.33 -1.28
CA LEU A 72 4.68 8.74 -1.45
C LEU A 72 6.20 8.89 -1.37
N ILE A 73 6.80 9.50 -2.38
CA ILE A 73 8.23 9.82 -2.41
C ILE A 73 8.38 11.33 -2.21
N ILE A 74 9.20 11.75 -1.24
CA ILE A 74 9.51 13.17 -1.00
C ILE A 74 11.03 13.35 -1.10
N ASP A 75 11.47 13.99 -2.19
CA ASP A 75 12.88 14.29 -2.46
C ASP A 75 12.92 15.47 -3.47
N ASP A 76 13.78 16.46 -3.25
CA ASP A 76 13.92 17.63 -4.12
C ASP A 76 14.81 17.36 -5.35
N ASP A 77 15.54 16.23 -5.37
CA ASP A 77 16.31 15.77 -6.53
C ASP A 77 15.40 15.00 -7.51
N PRO A 78 15.02 15.59 -8.66
CA PRO A 78 14.15 14.93 -9.64
C PRO A 78 14.79 13.69 -10.27
N GLY A 79 16.13 13.60 -10.31
CA GLY A 79 16.85 12.43 -10.79
C GLY A 79 16.72 11.25 -9.82
N MET A 80 16.83 11.53 -8.52
CA MET A 80 16.60 10.53 -7.47
C MET A 80 15.15 10.06 -7.46
N VAL A 81 14.18 10.99 -7.47
CA VAL A 81 12.75 10.66 -7.55
C VAL A 81 12.47 9.76 -8.74
N LYS A 82 12.93 10.13 -9.94
CA LYS A 82 12.73 9.33 -11.15
C LYS A 82 13.33 7.93 -11.03
N THR A 83 14.51 7.81 -10.41
CA THR A 83 15.18 6.51 -10.20
C THR A 83 14.37 5.61 -9.29
N ILE A 84 13.86 6.16 -8.17
CA ILE A 84 13.01 5.42 -7.23
C ILE A 84 11.71 5.01 -7.91
N VAL A 85 11.01 5.93 -8.59
CA VAL A 85 9.76 5.64 -9.31
C VAL A 85 9.94 4.49 -10.29
N LEU A 86 10.91 4.57 -11.21
CA LEU A 86 11.16 3.50 -12.19
C LEU A 86 11.51 2.16 -11.52
N THR A 87 12.18 2.21 -10.37
CA THR A 87 12.52 1.01 -9.61
C THR A 87 11.27 0.37 -9.02
N LEU A 88 10.35 1.17 -8.47
CA LEU A 88 9.11 0.68 -7.88
C LEU A 88 8.08 0.25 -8.93
N GLU A 89 7.97 0.96 -10.05
CA GLU A 89 7.12 0.56 -11.19
C GLU A 89 7.54 -0.77 -11.80
N SER A 90 8.81 -1.16 -11.64
CA SER A 90 9.30 -2.47 -12.09
C SER A 90 9.00 -3.62 -11.11
N LEU A 91 8.36 -3.33 -9.98
CA LEU A 91 7.77 -4.36 -9.12
C LEU A 91 6.44 -4.80 -9.76
N ASP A 92 6.21 -6.11 -9.86
CA ASP A 92 4.98 -6.68 -10.44
C ASP A 92 3.82 -6.63 -9.43
N HIS A 93 3.55 -5.42 -8.92
CA HIS A 93 2.58 -5.14 -7.87
C HIS A 93 1.80 -3.87 -8.20
N ASN A 94 0.56 -3.79 -7.70
CA ASN A 94 -0.33 -2.65 -7.93
C ASN A 94 0.02 -1.48 -7.00
N LEU A 95 1.12 -0.80 -7.31
CA LEU A 95 1.59 0.37 -6.58
C LEU A 95 1.03 1.64 -7.23
N LYS A 96 0.47 2.53 -6.40
CA LYS A 96 0.19 3.91 -6.78
C LYS A 96 1.25 4.81 -6.19
N ILE A 97 2.07 5.39 -7.06
CA ILE A 97 3.20 6.22 -6.65
C ILE A 97 2.86 7.69 -6.85
N ASP A 98 2.87 8.44 -5.76
CA ASP A 98 2.84 9.90 -5.77
C ASP A 98 4.22 10.44 -5.37
N THR A 99 4.58 11.62 -5.86
CA THR A 99 5.87 12.26 -5.58
C THR A 99 5.65 13.67 -5.05
N ALA A 100 6.56 14.19 -4.23
CA ALA A 100 6.57 15.57 -3.76
C ALA A 100 8.00 16.10 -3.77
N THR A 101 8.14 17.40 -4.02
CA THR A 101 9.44 18.07 -4.19
C THR A 101 9.93 18.77 -2.92
N ASP A 102 9.07 18.90 -1.91
CA ASP A 102 9.44 19.39 -0.59
C ASP A 102 8.50 18.86 0.50
N GLY A 103 8.89 19.06 1.76
CA GLY A 103 8.11 18.59 2.90
C GLY A 103 6.72 19.23 3.04
N TYR A 104 6.47 20.42 2.46
CA TYR A 104 5.16 21.07 2.51
C TYR A 104 4.19 20.36 1.56
N GLU A 105 4.60 20.17 0.31
CA GLU A 105 3.84 19.38 -0.67
C GLU A 105 3.61 17.96 -0.16
N GLY A 106 4.63 17.35 0.45
CA GLY A 106 4.54 16.04 1.07
C GLY A 106 3.45 15.94 2.14
N LEU A 107 3.46 16.85 3.12
CA LEU A 107 2.45 16.87 4.20
C LEU A 107 1.04 17.13 3.66
N MET A 108 0.90 18.00 2.66
CA MET A 108 -0.39 18.21 1.97
C MET A 108 -0.91 16.92 1.33
N LYS A 109 -0.04 16.14 0.67
CA LYS A 109 -0.42 14.87 0.04
C LYS A 109 -0.78 13.81 1.08
N ILE A 110 -0.01 13.70 2.17
CA ILE A 110 -0.31 12.79 3.29
C ILE A 110 -1.69 13.10 3.89
N GLY A 111 -2.01 14.39 4.07
CA GLY A 111 -3.32 14.81 4.58
C GLY A 111 -4.50 14.49 3.64
N ASN A 112 -4.28 14.41 2.33
CA ASN A 112 -5.31 14.03 1.35
C ASN A 112 -5.48 12.51 1.25
N ALA A 113 -4.38 11.78 1.31
CA ALA A 113 -4.38 10.32 1.24
C ALA A 113 -3.16 9.79 2.00
N VAL A 114 -3.42 9.07 3.09
CA VAL A 114 -2.37 8.43 3.89
C VAL A 114 -1.68 7.35 3.03
N PRO A 115 -0.35 7.44 2.82
CA PRO A 115 0.38 6.43 2.08
C PRO A 115 0.63 5.19 2.94
N ASN A 116 0.70 4.01 2.31
CA ASN A 116 1.18 2.79 2.95
C ASN A 116 2.68 2.88 3.24
N LEU A 117 3.44 3.50 2.34
CA LEU A 117 4.87 3.74 2.49
C LEU A 117 5.22 5.20 2.14
N LEU A 118 5.94 5.85 3.06
CA LEU A 118 6.58 7.14 2.83
C LEU A 118 8.08 6.93 2.62
N ILE A 119 8.60 7.32 1.46
CA ILE A 119 10.02 7.40 1.16
C ILE A 119 10.44 8.86 1.23
N ILE A 120 11.38 9.22 2.09
CA ILE A 120 11.72 10.63 2.35
C ILE A 120 13.23 10.87 2.43
N ASP A 121 13.70 11.92 1.78
CA ASP A 121 15.06 12.46 1.99
C ASP A 121 15.10 13.42 3.18
N LEU A 122 16.23 13.48 3.90
CA LEU A 122 16.39 14.39 5.04
C LEU A 122 16.85 15.79 4.62
N ASN A 123 17.58 15.90 3.52
CA ASN A 123 18.25 17.11 3.05
C ASN A 123 17.42 17.85 2.01
N MET A 124 16.22 18.29 2.40
CA MET A 124 15.36 19.09 1.52
C MET A 124 15.39 20.58 1.89
N PRO A 125 15.26 21.49 0.92
CA PRO A 125 15.07 22.91 1.19
C PRO A 125 13.71 23.19 1.86
N LYS A 126 13.66 24.26 2.67
CA LYS A 126 12.48 24.79 3.39
C LYS A 126 12.01 23.96 4.59
N ILE A 127 11.58 22.71 4.39
CA ILE A 127 11.10 21.82 5.46
C ILE A 127 12.01 20.59 5.51
N ASP A 128 12.72 20.47 6.63
CA ASP A 128 13.58 19.34 6.96
C ASP A 128 12.75 18.04 7.02
N GLY A 129 13.24 16.97 6.39
CA GLY A 129 12.60 15.66 6.40
C GLY A 129 12.34 15.12 7.82
N TYR A 130 13.17 15.47 8.79
CA TYR A 130 12.92 15.14 10.20
C TYR A 130 11.60 15.70 10.73
N GLU A 131 11.21 16.91 10.31
CA GLU A 131 9.99 17.53 10.77
C GLU A 131 8.75 16.86 10.15
N VAL A 132 8.85 16.43 8.90
CA VAL A 132 7.81 15.61 8.25
C VAL A 132 7.64 14.29 9.01
N ILE A 133 8.74 13.58 9.28
CA ILE A 133 8.72 12.30 10.02
C ILE A 133 8.06 12.48 11.40
N LYS A 134 8.46 13.52 12.14
CA LYS A 134 7.87 13.82 13.46
C LYS A 134 6.36 14.05 13.37
N ARG A 135 5.89 14.82 12.39
CA ARG A 135 4.45 15.10 12.22
C ARG A 135 3.68 13.83 11.87
N VAL A 136 4.23 13.01 10.98
CA VAL A 136 3.62 11.73 10.59
C VAL A 136 3.51 10.81 11.80
N LYS A 137 4.60 10.62 12.55
CA LYS A 137 4.61 9.71 13.72
C LYS A 137 3.78 10.20 14.91
N ASN A 138 3.63 11.51 15.08
CA ASN A 138 2.82 12.10 16.16
C ASN A 138 1.32 12.18 15.82
N THR A 139 0.90 11.86 14.61
CA THR A 139 -0.51 11.93 14.19
C THR A 139 -1.09 10.53 14.11
N GLU A 140 -2.12 10.23 14.93
CA GLU A 140 -2.73 8.89 15.04
C GLU A 140 -3.20 8.35 13.68
N GLU A 141 -3.74 9.22 12.84
CA GLU A 141 -4.25 8.88 11.51
C GLU A 141 -3.17 8.36 10.55
N TYR A 142 -1.89 8.74 10.77
CA TYR A 142 -0.79 8.38 9.88
C TYR A 142 0.10 7.27 10.43
N LYS A 143 -0.22 6.70 11.60
CA LYS A 143 0.60 5.68 12.26
C LYS A 143 0.73 4.37 11.49
N SER A 144 -0.22 4.07 10.61
CA SER A 144 -0.17 2.90 9.74
C SER A 144 0.79 3.06 8.57
N SER A 145 1.35 4.25 8.36
CA SER A 145 2.31 4.52 7.30
C SER A 145 3.71 4.06 7.72
N GLU A 146 4.28 3.14 6.96
CA GLU A 146 5.68 2.79 7.08
C GLU A 146 6.55 3.94 6.55
N ILE A 147 7.69 4.20 7.21
CA ILE A 147 8.59 5.29 6.82
C ILE A 147 9.96 4.72 6.48
N MET A 148 10.40 4.97 5.25
CA MET A 148 11.76 4.71 4.81
C MET A 148 12.49 6.02 4.51
N VAL A 149 13.65 6.21 5.14
CA VAL A 149 14.51 7.36 4.89
C VAL A 149 15.56 7.02 3.84
N VAL A 150 15.76 7.89 2.85
CA VAL A 150 16.79 7.70 1.82
C VAL A 150 17.61 8.98 1.73
N SER A 151 18.83 8.99 2.28
CA SER A 151 19.62 10.23 2.36
C SER A 151 21.13 10.03 2.26
N SER A 152 21.86 11.07 1.84
CA SER A 152 23.33 11.10 1.79
C SER A 152 23.97 11.32 3.16
N THR A 153 23.22 11.89 4.11
CA THR A 153 23.68 12.26 5.45
C THR A 153 23.09 11.33 6.51
N LEU A 154 23.51 10.07 6.45
CA LEU A 154 23.26 9.09 7.51
C LEU A 154 24.59 8.78 8.20
N ASP A 155 24.82 9.45 9.32
CA ASP A 155 25.88 9.17 10.30
C ASP A 155 25.27 8.52 11.57
N ASP A 156 26.11 8.09 12.51
CA ASP A 156 25.68 7.36 13.70
C ASP A 156 24.64 8.14 14.53
N ASP A 157 24.77 9.48 14.59
CA ASP A 157 23.85 10.35 15.32
C ASP A 157 22.49 10.48 14.60
N ALA A 158 22.51 10.61 13.27
CA ALA A 158 21.31 10.60 12.44
C ALA A 158 20.58 9.27 12.55
N GLU A 159 21.28 8.14 12.44
CA GLU A 159 20.69 6.80 12.55
C GLU A 159 20.00 6.60 13.89
N LYS A 160 20.69 6.96 15.00
CA LYS A 160 20.10 6.90 16.33
C LYS A 160 18.83 7.74 16.44
N ARG A 161 18.86 8.96 15.89
CA ARG A 161 17.69 9.85 15.89
C ARG A 161 16.53 9.30 15.08
N LEU A 162 16.77 8.62 13.96
CA LEU A 162 15.72 7.98 13.16
C LEU A 162 15.09 6.79 13.89
N ILE A 163 15.90 5.99 14.58
CA ILE A 163 15.43 4.89 15.43
C ILE A 163 14.52 5.43 16.55
N ASP A 164 14.94 6.50 17.23
CA ASP A 164 14.15 7.13 18.30
C ASP A 164 12.81 7.70 17.80
N LEU A 165 12.74 8.09 16.52
CA LEU A 165 11.50 8.52 15.86
C LEU A 165 10.61 7.37 15.38
N GLY A 166 11.07 6.12 15.50
CA GLY A 166 10.33 4.94 15.04
C GLY A 166 10.29 4.78 13.53
N VAL A 167 11.31 5.28 12.82
CA VAL A 167 11.47 5.05 11.38
C VAL A 167 11.69 3.57 11.11
N SER A 168 11.00 3.04 10.10
CA SER A 168 10.98 1.61 9.80
C SER A 168 12.27 1.14 9.13
N LYS A 169 12.78 1.95 8.20
CA LYS A 169 14.06 1.68 7.52
C LYS A 169 14.78 2.94 7.08
N TYR A 170 16.09 2.85 6.90
CA TYR A 170 16.87 3.90 6.27
C TYR A 170 17.88 3.31 5.28
N LEU A 171 18.17 4.05 4.21
CA LEU A 171 19.13 3.71 3.16
C LEU A 171 20.05 4.90 2.87
N LYS A 172 21.36 4.64 2.87
CA LYS A 172 22.37 5.66 2.63
C LYS A 172 22.67 5.81 1.14
N LYS A 173 22.61 7.03 0.62
CA LYS A 173 23.03 7.34 -0.76
C LYS A 173 24.58 7.28 -0.84
N PRO A 174 25.17 6.63 -1.86
CA PRO A 174 24.53 5.83 -2.91
C PRO A 174 24.16 4.41 -2.43
N PHE A 175 22.97 3.93 -2.80
CA PHE A 175 22.46 2.60 -2.50
C PHE A 175 22.25 1.77 -3.78
N LYS A 176 22.09 0.46 -3.64
CA LYS A 176 21.78 -0.41 -4.79
C LYS A 176 20.28 -0.43 -5.05
N LEU A 177 19.84 -0.43 -6.31
CA LEU A 177 18.42 -0.53 -6.64
C LEU A 177 17.78 -1.84 -6.14
N SER A 178 18.57 -2.93 -6.08
CA SER A 178 18.11 -4.20 -5.51
C SER A 178 17.79 -4.10 -4.03
N GLU A 179 18.58 -3.33 -3.29
CA GLU A 179 18.38 -3.09 -1.85
C GLU A 179 17.13 -2.25 -1.63
N LEU A 180 16.94 -1.17 -2.42
CA LEU A 180 15.70 -0.39 -2.39
C LEU A 180 14.47 -1.27 -2.64
N LYS A 181 14.51 -2.14 -3.67
CA LYS A 181 13.41 -3.06 -3.97
C LYS A 181 13.12 -3.99 -2.81
N GLU A 182 14.14 -4.62 -2.26
CA GLU A 182 14.00 -5.57 -1.14
C GLU A 182 13.35 -4.91 0.07
N GLU A 183 13.82 -3.73 0.48
CA GLU A 183 13.25 -3.02 1.62
C GLU A 183 11.81 -2.58 1.38
N VAL A 184 11.49 -2.07 0.18
CA VAL A 184 10.10 -1.71 -0.15
C VAL A 184 9.18 -2.93 -0.14
N THR A 185 9.63 -4.05 -0.69
CA THR A 185 8.90 -5.32 -0.69
C THR A 185 8.61 -5.78 0.75
N VAL A 186 9.60 -5.72 1.64
CA VAL A 186 9.45 -6.08 3.05
C VAL A 186 8.48 -5.14 3.77
N LEU A 187 8.66 -3.81 3.64
CA LEU A 187 7.83 -2.82 4.33
C LEU A 187 6.37 -2.85 3.88
N LEU A 188 6.12 -3.11 2.61
CA LEU A 188 4.78 -3.24 2.07
C LEU A 188 4.17 -4.63 2.28
N GLY A 189 4.90 -5.57 2.88
CA GLY A 189 4.43 -6.94 3.10
C GLY A 189 4.17 -7.70 1.79
N LEU A 190 4.88 -7.33 0.72
CA LEU A 190 4.80 -7.93 -0.59
C LEU A 190 5.58 -9.26 -0.59
N ASN A 191 5.14 -10.22 0.24
CA ASN A 191 5.76 -11.53 0.24
C ASN A 191 5.53 -12.19 -1.12
N GLY A 192 6.61 -12.65 -1.75
CA GLY A 192 6.57 -13.34 -3.03
C GLY A 192 5.60 -14.52 -2.98
N ASN A 193 4.69 -14.55 -3.96
CA ASN A 193 3.90 -15.74 -4.30
C ASN A 193 4.82 -16.93 -4.59
#